data_AF-A0A1U7NLR7-F1
#
_entry.id   AF-A0A1U7NLR7-F1
#
_cell.length_a   1.000
_cell.length_b   1.000
_cell.length_c   1.000
_cell.angle_alpha   90.00
_cell.angle_beta   90.00
_cell.angle_gamma   90.00
#
_symmetry.space_group_name_H-M   'P 1'
#
loop_
_entity.id
_entity.type
_entity.pdbx_description
1 polymer ?
#
loop_
_entity_poly.entity_id
_entity_poly.type
_entity_poly.pdbx_seq_one_letter_code
_entity_poly.pdbx_strand_id
1 'polypeptide(L)'
;MEHKIRKQEDLYKRYVRLLLEKEKIVKTNFQVQQRFIELFGDLRLEMLKVEIEIAKIKKEMEYLVRKKNRNESYDLEEMDDFVNQALEGMKAQYERMKEEQAQLKNKKMLSQEEVKEVKRLYRRLVKLVHPDLNPHQTKEQKELWHQLQEAYRNNDLAWLRELNVLIVFKTKGHEEVEIEDLEDKIEAVREEIALLKEEDLYQMRELVFDEEWIDAYKEQYERERSDFEVYLRSLQKEKEKLIGSFGCRLN
;
A
#
# COMPACT_ATOMS: atom_id res chain seq x y z
N MET A 1 28.86 -2.19 39.45
CA MET A 1 29.14 -1.55 38.15
C MET A 1 28.84 -2.52 37.01
N GLU A 2 29.41 -3.74 37.03
CA GLU A 2 29.16 -4.81 36.05
C GLU A 2 27.67 -5.19 35.85
N HIS A 3 26.87 -5.26 36.91
CA HIS A 3 25.44 -5.60 36.80
C HIS A 3 24.61 -4.52 36.08
N LYS A 4 24.98 -3.23 36.21
CA LYS A 4 24.28 -2.13 35.51
C LYS A 4 24.64 -2.11 34.02
N ILE A 5 25.92 -2.30 33.70
CA ILE A 5 26.43 -2.40 32.33
C ILE A 5 25.77 -3.59 31.61
N ARG A 6 25.71 -4.77 32.27
CA ARG A 6 25.06 -5.96 31.71
C ARG A 6 23.56 -5.78 31.45
N LYS A 7 22.83 -5.11 32.37
CA LYS A 7 21.40 -4.80 32.18
C LYS A 7 21.20 -3.89 30.96
N GLN A 8 22.05 -2.88 30.79
CA GLN A 8 21.97 -1.92 29.70
C GLN A 8 22.32 -2.55 28.34
N GLU A 9 23.33 -3.40 28.27
CA GLU A 9 23.63 -4.19 27.07
C GLU A 9 22.47 -5.11 26.65
N ASP A 10 21.80 -5.73 27.61
CA ASP A 10 20.66 -6.62 27.33
C ASP A 10 19.44 -5.84 26.82
N LEU A 11 19.18 -4.64 27.36
CA LEU A 11 18.16 -3.73 26.85
C LEU A 11 18.51 -3.26 25.43
N TYR A 12 19.77 -2.91 25.15
CA TYR A 12 20.20 -2.50 23.81
C TYR A 12 20.01 -3.61 22.78
N LYS A 13 20.46 -4.84 23.12
CA LYS A 13 20.26 -6.02 22.26
C LYS A 13 18.78 -6.30 21.99
N ARG A 14 17.92 -6.11 23.00
CA ARG A 14 16.47 -6.26 22.87
C ARG A 14 15.87 -5.18 21.98
N TYR A 15 16.28 -3.93 22.14
CA TYR A 15 15.80 -2.82 21.35
C TYR A 15 16.15 -2.99 19.85
N VAL A 16 17.41 -3.29 19.55
CA VAL A 16 17.85 -3.59 18.17
C VAL A 16 17.08 -4.77 17.58
N ARG A 17 16.78 -5.81 18.38
CA ARG A 17 15.98 -6.94 17.91
C ARG A 17 14.57 -6.51 17.51
N LEU A 18 13.92 -5.65 18.31
CA LEU A 18 12.57 -5.15 18.04
C LEU A 18 12.55 -4.25 16.79
N LEU A 19 13.53 -3.36 16.62
CA LEU A 19 13.65 -2.56 15.39
C LEU A 19 13.78 -3.44 14.14
N LEU A 20 14.59 -4.50 14.21
CA LEU A 20 14.73 -5.46 13.11
C LEU A 20 13.46 -6.29 12.88
N GLU A 21 12.69 -6.57 13.93
CA GLU A 21 11.39 -7.25 13.83
C GLU A 21 10.37 -6.36 13.13
N LYS A 22 10.22 -5.10 13.57
CA LYS A 22 9.35 -4.09 12.95
C LYS A 22 9.63 -3.99 11.46
N GLU A 23 10.89 -3.81 11.08
CA GLU A 23 11.29 -3.65 9.68
C GLU A 23 11.09 -4.92 8.86
N LYS A 24 11.24 -6.11 9.48
CA LYS A 24 10.86 -7.36 8.85
C LYS A 24 9.36 -7.43 8.58
N ILE A 25 8.52 -7.01 9.53
CA ILE A 25 7.05 -6.98 9.39
C ILE A 25 6.66 -6.03 8.26
N VAL A 26 7.19 -4.79 8.27
CA VAL A 26 6.95 -3.80 7.20
C VAL A 26 7.35 -4.37 5.83
N LYS A 27 8.52 -5.01 5.75
CA LYS A 27 8.95 -5.69 4.51
C LYS A 27 8.01 -6.84 4.13
N THR A 28 7.53 -7.63 5.08
CA THR A 28 6.54 -8.68 4.83
C THR A 28 5.24 -8.08 4.29
N ASN A 29 4.69 -7.03 4.91
CA ASN A 29 3.47 -6.36 4.43
C ASN A 29 3.64 -5.88 2.98
N PHE A 30 4.80 -5.29 2.68
CA PHE A 30 5.15 -4.91 1.31
C PHE A 30 5.11 -6.11 0.35
N GLN A 31 5.77 -7.22 0.69
CA GLN A 31 5.77 -8.43 -0.15
C GLN A 31 4.39 -9.05 -0.33
N VAL A 32 3.56 -9.01 0.72
CA VAL A 32 2.17 -9.48 0.67
C VAL A 32 1.34 -8.61 -0.25
N GLN A 33 1.48 -7.27 -0.16
CA GLN A 33 0.83 -6.34 -1.08
C GLN A 33 1.23 -6.60 -2.53
N GLN A 34 2.53 -6.81 -2.80
CA GLN A 34 2.99 -7.15 -4.15
C GLN A 34 2.33 -8.44 -4.65
N ARG A 35 2.35 -9.50 -3.85
CA ARG A 35 1.75 -10.78 -4.19
C ARG A 35 0.25 -10.67 -4.40
N PHE A 36 -0.43 -9.90 -3.57
CA PHE A 36 -1.86 -9.64 -3.68
C PHE A 36 -2.19 -8.93 -5.01
N ILE A 37 -1.41 -7.91 -5.39
CA ILE A 37 -1.58 -7.20 -6.66
C ILE A 37 -1.26 -8.11 -7.87
N GLU A 38 -0.27 -9.00 -7.76
CA GLU A 38 0.01 -10.00 -8.79
C GLU A 38 -1.18 -10.96 -9.00
N LEU A 39 -1.80 -11.41 -7.90
CA LEU A 39 -2.88 -12.41 -7.94
C LEU A 39 -4.23 -11.81 -8.35
N PHE A 40 -4.54 -10.61 -7.86
CA PHE A 40 -5.89 -10.03 -7.92
C PHE A 40 -5.92 -8.64 -8.55
N GLY A 41 -4.78 -8.05 -8.92
CA GLY A 41 -4.72 -6.68 -9.46
C GLY A 41 -5.57 -6.48 -10.70
N ASP A 42 -5.49 -7.39 -11.67
CA ASP A 42 -6.30 -7.31 -12.90
C ASP A 42 -7.79 -7.46 -12.57
N LEU A 43 -8.16 -8.41 -11.71
CA LEU A 43 -9.56 -8.60 -11.27
C LEU A 43 -10.13 -7.36 -10.58
N ARG A 44 -9.33 -6.74 -9.70
CA ARG A 44 -9.73 -5.51 -8.99
C ARG A 44 -9.87 -4.32 -9.93
N LEU A 45 -8.99 -4.20 -10.93
CA LEU A 45 -9.12 -3.16 -11.95
C LEU A 45 -10.39 -3.36 -12.79
N GLU A 46 -10.69 -4.58 -13.22
CA GLU A 46 -11.93 -4.89 -13.94
C GLU A 46 -13.18 -4.60 -13.08
N MET A 47 -13.17 -4.98 -11.80
CA MET A 47 -14.26 -4.65 -10.87
C MET A 47 -14.47 -3.13 -10.77
N LEU A 48 -13.40 -2.37 -10.54
CA LEU A 48 -13.48 -0.92 -10.39
C LEU A 48 -13.98 -0.24 -11.67
N LYS A 49 -13.67 -0.76 -12.86
CA LYS A 49 -14.27 -0.26 -14.11
C LYS A 49 -15.79 -0.41 -14.10
N VAL A 50 -16.30 -1.57 -13.72
CA VAL A 50 -17.75 -1.81 -13.65
C VAL A 50 -18.41 -0.89 -12.62
N GLU A 51 -17.79 -0.71 -11.45
CA GLU A 51 -18.27 0.22 -10.42
C GLU A 51 -18.31 1.68 -10.92
N ILE A 52 -17.29 2.12 -11.64
CA ILE A 52 -17.24 3.45 -12.26
C ILE A 52 -18.39 3.62 -13.26
N GLU A 53 -18.65 2.61 -14.11
CA GLU A 53 -19.77 2.66 -15.06
C GLU A 53 -21.13 2.67 -14.35
N ILE A 54 -21.31 1.90 -13.27
CA ILE A 54 -22.53 1.96 -12.45
C ILE A 54 -22.72 3.36 -11.87
N ALA A 55 -21.66 3.93 -11.29
CA ALA A 55 -21.70 5.27 -10.71
C ALA A 55 -22.01 6.34 -11.78
N LYS A 56 -21.42 6.20 -12.97
CA LYS A 56 -21.71 7.04 -14.14
C LYS A 56 -23.18 7.04 -14.48
N ILE A 57 -23.79 5.87 -14.69
CA ILE A 57 -25.20 5.76 -15.06
C ILE A 57 -26.11 6.34 -13.97
N LYS A 58 -25.80 6.09 -12.70
CA LYS A 58 -26.54 6.69 -11.58
C LYS A 58 -26.50 8.21 -11.61
N LYS A 59 -25.34 8.80 -11.90
CA LYS A 59 -25.18 10.26 -11.98
C LYS A 59 -25.85 10.87 -13.20
N GLU A 60 -25.80 10.19 -14.35
CA GLU A 60 -26.57 10.59 -15.54
C GLU A 60 -28.07 10.56 -15.25
N MET A 61 -28.58 9.50 -14.61
CA MET A 61 -29.99 9.40 -14.21
C MET A 61 -30.38 10.49 -13.21
N GLU A 62 -29.52 10.80 -12.23
CA GLU A 62 -29.74 11.89 -11.26
C GLU A 62 -29.92 13.24 -11.98
N TYR A 63 -29.04 13.54 -12.93
CA TYR A 63 -29.12 14.75 -13.76
C TYR A 63 -30.42 14.79 -14.58
N LEU A 64 -30.75 13.68 -15.26
CA LEU A 64 -31.98 13.56 -16.04
C LEU A 64 -33.24 13.73 -15.17
N VAL A 65 -33.31 13.07 -14.01
CA VAL A 65 -34.44 13.24 -13.07
C VAL A 65 -34.56 14.70 -12.64
N ARG A 66 -33.44 15.39 -12.37
CA ARG A 66 -33.43 16.80 -12.00
C ARG A 66 -33.99 17.71 -13.11
N LYS A 67 -33.59 17.51 -14.37
CA LYS A 67 -34.11 18.27 -15.53
C LYS A 67 -35.59 17.98 -15.76
N LYS A 68 -35.97 16.69 -15.72
CA LYS A 68 -37.36 16.26 -15.90
C LYS A 68 -38.30 16.88 -14.85
N ASN A 69 -37.91 16.87 -13.58
CA ASN A 69 -38.71 17.44 -12.50
C ASN A 69 -38.89 18.96 -12.62
N ARG A 70 -38.01 19.64 -13.37
CA ARG A 70 -38.12 21.07 -13.72
C ARG A 70 -38.81 21.32 -15.06
N ASN A 71 -39.27 20.26 -15.73
CA ASN A 71 -39.80 20.30 -17.10
C ASN A 71 -38.82 20.87 -18.14
N GLU A 72 -37.52 20.82 -17.86
CA GLU A 72 -36.45 21.30 -18.75
C GLU A 72 -36.01 20.19 -19.71
N SER A 73 -35.53 20.58 -20.90
CA SER A 73 -34.74 19.68 -21.75
C SER A 73 -33.38 19.40 -21.10
N TYR A 74 -32.79 18.24 -21.39
CA TYR A 74 -31.44 17.93 -20.95
C TYR A 74 -30.42 18.29 -22.03
N ASP A 75 -29.24 18.73 -21.59
CA ASP A 75 -28.08 18.95 -22.43
C ASP A 75 -27.03 17.87 -22.15
N LEU A 76 -26.40 17.35 -23.21
CA LEU A 76 -25.44 16.25 -23.11
C LEU A 76 -24.07 16.70 -22.57
N GLU A 77 -23.61 17.89 -22.94
CA GLU A 77 -22.31 18.42 -22.51
C GLU A 77 -22.37 18.81 -21.02
N GLU A 78 -23.44 19.48 -20.60
CA GLU A 78 -23.70 19.79 -19.18
C GLU A 78 -23.84 18.51 -18.33
N MET A 79 -24.43 17.45 -18.89
CA MET A 79 -24.52 16.15 -18.21
C MET A 79 -23.14 15.50 -18.07
N ASP A 80 -22.36 15.46 -19.14
CA ASP A 80 -21.02 14.86 -19.14
C ASP A 80 -20.10 15.59 -18.14
N ASP A 81 -20.14 16.92 -18.09
CA ASP A 81 -19.39 17.72 -17.12
C ASP A 81 -19.81 17.41 -15.68
N PHE A 82 -21.13 17.38 -15.41
CA PHE A 82 -21.67 17.02 -14.09
C PHE A 82 -21.20 15.63 -13.64
N VAL A 83 -21.25 14.65 -14.54
CA VAL A 83 -20.85 13.28 -14.25
C VAL A 83 -19.34 13.15 -14.10
N ASN A 84 -18.55 13.81 -14.96
CA ASN A 84 -17.09 13.80 -14.88
C ASN A 84 -16.59 14.39 -13.57
N GLN A 85 -17.16 15.51 -13.12
CA GLN A 85 -16.84 16.11 -11.83
C GLN A 85 -17.20 15.17 -10.67
N ALA A 86 -18.37 14.51 -10.73
CA ALA A 86 -18.80 13.58 -9.69
C ALA A 86 -17.92 12.31 -9.59
N LEU A 87 -17.26 11.91 -10.68
CA LEU A 87 -16.47 10.66 -10.76
C LEU A 87 -14.96 10.86 -10.70
N GLU A 88 -14.47 12.09 -10.57
CA GLU A 88 -13.04 12.41 -10.59
C GLU A 88 -12.23 11.55 -9.61
N GLY A 89 -12.72 11.40 -8.38
CA GLY A 89 -12.05 10.60 -7.33
C GLY A 89 -11.90 9.12 -7.69
N MET A 90 -12.94 8.51 -8.28
CA MET A 90 -12.91 7.10 -8.68
C MET A 90 -11.99 6.89 -9.89
N LYS A 91 -12.02 7.81 -10.87
CA LYS A 91 -11.10 7.78 -12.02
C LYS A 91 -9.65 7.90 -11.58
N ALA A 92 -9.37 8.83 -10.66
CA ALA A 92 -8.03 8.98 -10.08
C ALA A 92 -7.58 7.74 -9.31
N GLN A 93 -8.48 7.08 -8.57
CA GLN A 93 -8.18 5.80 -7.91
C GLN A 93 -7.83 4.71 -8.92
N TYR A 94 -8.59 4.60 -10.02
CA TYR A 94 -8.33 3.62 -11.06
C TYR A 94 -6.93 3.79 -11.68
N GLU A 95 -6.55 5.02 -12.04
CA GLU A 95 -5.22 5.28 -12.60
C GLU A 95 -4.11 4.99 -11.58
N ARG A 96 -4.28 5.37 -10.29
CA ARG A 96 -3.30 5.03 -9.25
C ARG A 96 -3.08 3.52 -9.11
N MET A 97 -4.16 2.72 -9.10
CA MET A 97 -4.06 1.26 -9.00
C MET A 97 -3.36 0.66 -10.21
N LYS A 98 -3.65 1.19 -11.41
CA LYS A 98 -3.03 0.75 -12.66
C LYS A 98 -1.54 1.08 -12.71
N GLU A 99 -1.16 2.29 -12.28
CA GLU A 99 0.24 2.71 -12.16
C GLU A 99 1.01 1.84 -11.15
N GLU A 100 0.44 1.60 -9.98
CA GLU A 100 1.03 0.74 -8.95
C GLU A 100 1.30 -0.67 -9.51
N GLN A 101 0.32 -1.27 -10.17
CA GLN A 101 0.48 -2.58 -10.79
C GLN A 101 1.57 -2.60 -11.87
N ALA A 102 1.65 -1.55 -12.71
CA ALA A 102 2.67 -1.43 -13.74
C ALA A 102 4.09 -1.33 -13.16
N GLN A 103 4.26 -0.60 -12.06
CA GLN A 103 5.55 -0.49 -11.36
C GLN A 103 6.00 -1.84 -10.79
N LEU A 104 5.07 -2.67 -10.32
CA LEU A 104 5.38 -3.98 -9.74
C LEU A 104 5.85 -5.00 -10.78
N LYS A 105 5.25 -5.01 -11.98
CA LYS A 105 5.60 -5.93 -13.08
C LYS A 105 7.07 -5.80 -13.53
N ASN A 106 7.72 -4.68 -13.26
CA ASN A 106 9.10 -4.41 -13.67
C ASN A 106 10.16 -4.78 -12.63
N LYS A 107 9.79 -5.38 -11.49
CA LYS A 107 10.75 -5.73 -10.43
C LYS A 107 11.46 -7.07 -10.66
N LYS A 108 12.78 -7.06 -10.48
CA LYS A 108 13.64 -8.24 -10.60
C LYS A 108 13.49 -9.16 -9.38
N MET A 109 13.36 -10.46 -9.62
CA MET A 109 13.44 -11.47 -8.56
C MET A 109 14.88 -11.73 -8.13
N LEU A 110 15.11 -11.77 -6.82
CA LEU A 110 16.40 -12.16 -6.24
C LEU A 110 16.47 -13.67 -6.00
N SER A 111 17.68 -14.22 -6.11
CA SER A 111 18.03 -15.55 -5.65
C SER A 111 18.05 -15.66 -4.11
N GLN A 112 18.02 -16.88 -3.58
CA GLN A 112 18.10 -17.11 -2.12
C GLN A 112 19.39 -16.56 -1.50
N GLU A 113 20.50 -16.61 -2.21
CA GLU A 113 21.80 -16.09 -1.76
C GLU A 113 21.77 -14.57 -1.66
N GLU A 114 21.22 -13.90 -2.68
CA GLU A 114 21.03 -12.45 -2.68
C GLU A 114 20.10 -12.00 -1.54
N VAL A 115 19.01 -12.72 -1.29
CA VAL A 115 18.12 -12.44 -0.14
C VAL A 115 18.83 -12.57 1.20
N LYS A 116 19.70 -13.58 1.37
CA LYS A 116 20.53 -13.73 2.58
C LYS A 116 21.48 -12.54 2.74
N GLU A 117 22.08 -12.09 1.64
CA GLU A 117 22.98 -10.94 1.65
C GLU A 117 22.26 -9.63 2.01
N VAL A 118 21.08 -9.37 1.43
CA VAL A 118 20.22 -8.24 1.78
C VAL A 118 19.96 -8.19 3.29
N LYS A 119 19.58 -9.32 3.90
CA LYS A 119 19.34 -9.41 5.36
C LYS A 119 20.61 -9.15 6.16
N ARG A 120 21.76 -9.65 5.71
CA ARG A 120 23.05 -9.47 6.38
C ARG A 120 23.48 -8.00 6.36
N LEU A 121 23.42 -7.34 5.19
CA LEU A 121 23.77 -5.94 5.03
C LEU A 121 22.86 -5.05 5.87
N TYR A 122 21.54 -5.24 5.77
CA TYR A 122 20.59 -4.43 6.53
C TYR A 122 20.82 -4.50 8.05
N ARG A 123 20.96 -5.71 8.62
CA ARG A 123 21.22 -5.89 10.06
C ARG A 123 22.48 -5.18 10.54
N ARG A 124 23.51 -5.11 9.68
CA ARG A 124 24.75 -4.39 9.98
C ARG A 124 24.52 -2.88 9.95
N LEU A 125 23.86 -2.38 8.92
CA LEU A 125 23.72 -0.94 8.66
C LEU A 125 22.73 -0.26 9.61
N VAL A 126 21.66 -0.94 10.02
CA VAL A 126 20.70 -0.41 11.02
C VAL A 126 21.42 0.09 12.27
N LYS A 127 22.41 -0.66 12.77
CA LYS A 127 23.16 -0.26 13.98
C LYS A 127 23.93 1.04 13.81
N LEU A 128 24.35 1.35 12.58
CA LEU A 128 25.19 2.51 12.26
C LEU A 128 24.36 3.77 11.95
N VAL A 129 23.15 3.62 11.42
CA VAL A 129 22.35 4.75 10.94
C VAL A 129 20.96 4.88 11.54
N HIS A 130 20.49 3.97 12.39
CA HIS A 130 19.18 4.15 13.01
C HIS A 130 19.15 5.41 13.89
N PRO A 131 18.16 6.31 13.74
CA PRO A 131 18.09 7.58 14.47
C PRO A 131 18.11 7.38 15.99
N ASP A 132 17.38 6.39 16.48
CA ASP A 132 17.31 6.13 17.93
C ASP A 132 18.56 5.46 18.49
N LEU A 133 19.36 4.79 17.65
CA LEU A 133 20.64 4.22 18.06
C LEU A 133 21.78 5.23 17.94
N ASN A 134 21.56 6.32 17.19
CA ASN A 134 22.56 7.33 16.87
C ASN A 134 21.90 8.73 16.92
N PRO A 135 21.57 9.25 18.12
CA PRO A 135 20.74 10.46 18.27
C PRO A 135 21.43 11.74 17.76
N HIS A 136 22.77 11.78 17.74
CA HIS A 136 23.56 12.95 17.32
C HIS A 136 23.93 12.96 15.82
N GLN A 137 23.02 12.46 14.97
CA GLN A 137 23.23 12.38 13.54
C GLN A 137 23.09 13.72 12.82
N THR A 138 23.91 13.93 11.79
CA THR A 138 23.73 15.00 10.82
C THR A 138 22.49 14.76 9.94
N LYS A 139 22.00 15.81 9.28
CA LYS A 139 20.88 15.68 8.33
C LYS A 139 21.16 14.65 7.23
N GLU A 140 22.39 14.61 6.72
CA GLU A 140 22.83 13.61 5.73
C GLU A 140 22.76 12.18 6.27
N GLN A 141 23.14 11.95 7.54
CA GLN A 141 23.08 10.62 8.15
C GLN A 141 21.65 10.14 8.39
N LYS A 142 20.73 11.05 8.71
CA LYS A 142 19.29 10.73 8.80
C LYS A 142 18.71 10.34 7.45
N GLU A 143 19.16 10.97 6.37
CA GLU A 143 18.73 10.62 5.01
C GLU A 143 19.20 9.20 4.62
N LEU A 144 20.42 8.81 5.03
CA LEU A 144 20.91 7.45 4.81
C LEU A 144 20.03 6.37 5.48
N TRP A 145 19.34 6.69 6.57
CA TRP A 145 18.37 5.79 7.18
C TRP A 145 17.17 5.54 6.26
N HIS A 146 16.58 6.59 5.70
CA HIS A 146 15.44 6.47 4.78
C HIS A 146 15.81 5.67 3.53
N GLN A 147 16.97 5.94 2.96
CA GLN A 147 17.50 5.20 1.81
C GLN A 147 17.76 3.73 2.15
N LEU A 148 18.25 3.44 3.36
CA LEU A 148 18.46 2.06 3.83
C LEU A 148 17.15 1.29 3.98
N GLN A 149 16.11 1.93 4.55
CA GLN A 149 14.79 1.32 4.67
C GLN A 149 14.19 1.02 3.29
N GLU A 150 14.28 1.97 2.36
CA GLU A 150 13.77 1.80 1.00
C GLU A 150 14.48 0.66 0.26
N ALA A 151 15.82 0.65 0.26
CA ALA A 151 16.61 -0.39 -0.37
C ALA A 151 16.30 -1.78 0.20
N TYR A 152 16.09 -1.87 1.53
CA TYR A 152 15.74 -3.12 2.19
C TYR A 152 14.35 -3.63 1.81
N ARG A 153 13.34 -2.75 1.80
CA ARG A 153 11.98 -3.10 1.37
C ARG A 153 11.96 -3.58 -0.07
N ASN A 154 12.67 -2.88 -0.96
CA ASN A 154 12.70 -3.16 -2.38
C ASN A 154 13.61 -4.33 -2.78
N ASN A 155 14.31 -4.97 -1.83
CA ASN A 155 15.33 -5.98 -2.15
C ASN A 155 16.41 -5.44 -3.11
N ASP A 156 16.73 -4.15 -3.02
CA ASP A 156 17.75 -3.53 -3.86
C ASP A 156 19.15 -3.84 -3.31
N LEU A 157 19.65 -5.03 -3.65
CA LEU A 157 20.95 -5.49 -3.19
C LEU A 157 22.11 -4.63 -3.72
N ALA A 158 21.99 -4.12 -4.95
CA ALA A 158 23.00 -3.25 -5.53
C ALA A 158 23.11 -1.96 -4.71
N TRP A 159 21.98 -1.31 -4.44
CA TRP A 159 21.97 -0.10 -3.64
C TRP A 159 22.36 -0.34 -2.17
N LEU A 160 21.98 -1.47 -1.57
CA LEU A 160 22.43 -1.83 -0.22
C LEU A 160 23.96 -2.00 -0.13
N ARG A 161 24.62 -2.48 -1.18
CA ARG A 161 26.09 -2.58 -1.23
C ARG A 161 26.74 -1.20 -1.28
N GLU A 162 26.19 -0.27 -2.07
CA GLU A 162 26.67 1.12 -2.13
C GLU A 162 26.43 1.86 -0.81
N LEU A 163 25.24 1.75 -0.24
CA LEU A 163 24.91 2.29 1.08
C LEU A 163 25.86 1.75 2.16
N ASN A 164 26.26 0.48 2.09
CA ASN A 164 27.24 -0.05 3.03
C ASN A 164 28.58 0.68 2.96
N VAL A 165 29.05 1.07 1.77
CA VAL A 165 30.28 1.85 1.62
C VAL A 165 30.10 3.25 2.18
N LEU A 166 29.01 3.94 1.79
CA LEU A 166 28.71 5.32 2.21
C LEU A 166 28.54 5.44 3.72
N ILE A 167 27.74 4.55 4.32
CA ILE A 167 27.48 4.53 5.75
C ILE A 167 28.77 4.27 6.50
N VAL A 168 29.53 3.22 6.15
CA VAL A 168 30.79 2.91 6.84
C VAL A 168 31.79 4.06 6.73
N PHE A 169 31.84 4.78 5.60
CA PHE A 169 32.70 5.96 5.46
C PHE A 169 32.26 7.11 6.39
N LYS A 170 30.95 7.39 6.45
CA LYS A 170 30.36 8.52 7.20
C LYS A 170 30.18 8.26 8.70
N THR A 171 30.21 7.01 9.15
CA THR A 171 30.00 6.63 10.56
C THR A 171 31.29 6.16 11.26
N LYS A 172 32.45 6.25 10.60
CA LYS A 172 33.75 6.03 11.27
C LYS A 172 33.95 7.09 12.36
N GLY A 173 33.82 6.67 13.62
CA GLY A 173 34.08 7.52 14.79
C GLY A 173 32.94 7.68 15.79
N HIS A 174 31.83 6.96 15.66
CA HIS A 174 30.78 7.00 16.70
C HIS A 174 31.25 6.29 17.97
N GLU A 175 31.47 7.09 19.03
CA GLU A 175 31.63 6.64 20.42
C GLU A 175 30.34 5.93 20.89
N GLU A 176 30.45 5.05 21.88
CA GLU A 176 29.28 4.43 22.53
C GLU A 176 28.43 5.53 23.18
N VAL A 177 27.38 5.95 22.49
CA VAL A 177 26.42 6.92 23.04
C VAL A 177 25.43 6.17 23.93
N GLU A 178 25.26 6.69 25.14
CA GLU A 178 24.25 6.18 26.07
C GLU A 178 22.84 6.53 25.54
N ILE A 179 22.04 5.51 25.23
CA ILE A 179 20.65 5.72 24.78
C ILE A 179 19.77 5.92 26.01
N GLU A 180 19.35 7.15 26.24
CA GLU A 180 18.36 7.49 27.27
C GLU A 180 16.97 6.89 26.93
N ASP A 181 16.20 6.59 27.98
CA ASP A 181 14.81 6.10 27.94
C ASP A 181 14.60 4.82 27.10
N LEU A 182 15.59 3.94 27.12
CA LEU A 182 15.57 2.71 26.32
C LEU A 182 14.40 1.77 26.67
N GLU A 183 13.94 1.76 27.92
CA GLU A 183 12.76 0.97 28.33
C GLU A 183 11.47 1.52 27.67
N ASP A 184 11.30 2.84 27.61
CA ASP A 184 10.15 3.48 26.94
C ASP A 184 10.20 3.30 25.43
N LYS A 185 11.37 3.46 24.81
CA LYS A 185 11.56 3.20 23.36
C LYS A 185 11.28 1.74 23.01
N ILE A 186 11.65 0.80 23.89
CA ILE A 186 11.33 -0.62 23.71
C ILE A 186 9.81 -0.82 23.72
N GLU A 187 9.09 -0.17 24.63
CA GLU A 187 7.64 -0.33 24.71
C GLU A 187 6.92 0.32 23.54
N ALA A 188 7.33 1.53 23.13
CA ALA A 188 6.80 2.18 21.93
C ALA A 188 6.94 1.31 20.67
N VAL A 189 8.12 0.74 20.43
CA VAL A 189 8.33 -0.15 19.26
C VAL A 189 7.50 -1.44 19.38
N ARG A 190 7.22 -1.93 20.59
CA ARG A 190 6.35 -3.10 20.79
C ARG A 190 4.91 -2.81 20.45
N GLU A 191 4.40 -1.65 20.88
CA GLU A 191 3.05 -1.20 20.53
C GLU A 191 2.92 -1.04 19.01
N GLU A 192 3.90 -0.39 18.36
CA GLU A 192 3.93 -0.29 16.90
C GLU A 192 3.95 -1.66 16.21
N ILE A 193 4.74 -2.62 16.72
CA ILE A 193 4.77 -3.99 16.21
C ILE A 193 3.40 -4.67 16.39
N ALA A 194 2.73 -4.45 17.52
CA ALA A 194 1.40 -5.02 17.76
C ALA A 194 0.39 -4.48 16.75
N LEU A 195 0.36 -3.17 16.54
CA LEU A 195 -0.50 -2.51 15.54
C LEU A 195 -0.19 -3.00 14.11
N LEU A 196 1.08 -3.05 13.72
CA LEU A 196 1.50 -3.57 12.41
C LEU A 196 1.08 -5.04 12.19
N LYS A 197 1.01 -5.83 13.27
CA LYS A 197 0.54 -7.21 13.20
C LYS A 197 -0.98 -7.28 13.07
N GLU A 198 -1.73 -6.31 13.57
CA GLU A 198 -3.19 -6.24 13.42
C GLU A 198 -3.61 -5.79 12.02
N GLU A 199 -2.73 -5.13 11.26
CA GLU A 199 -3.01 -4.74 9.87
C GLU A 199 -3.39 -5.91 8.97
N ASP A 200 -4.39 -5.71 8.10
CA ASP A 200 -4.90 -6.70 7.16
C ASP A 200 -3.78 -7.35 6.33
N LEU A 201 -2.84 -6.55 5.83
CA LEU A 201 -1.71 -7.07 5.03
C LEU A 201 -0.85 -8.07 5.80
N TYR A 202 -0.63 -7.86 7.10
CA TYR A 202 0.13 -8.81 7.90
C TYR A 202 -0.68 -10.08 8.16
N GLN A 203 -1.99 -9.97 8.37
CA GLN A 203 -2.88 -11.11 8.57
C GLN A 203 -2.96 -11.99 7.33
N MET A 204 -2.93 -11.39 6.14
CA MET A 204 -2.98 -12.08 4.85
C MET A 204 -1.66 -12.75 4.43
N ARG A 205 -0.59 -12.62 5.22
CA ARG A 205 0.78 -13.02 4.82
C ARG A 205 0.94 -14.50 4.46
N GLU A 206 0.10 -15.36 5.01
CA GLU A 206 0.08 -16.80 4.72
C GLU A 206 -0.96 -17.12 3.64
N LEU A 207 -2.11 -16.42 3.67
CA LEU A 207 -3.22 -16.61 2.73
C LEU A 207 -2.84 -16.36 1.27
N VAL A 208 -2.00 -15.35 0.99
CA VAL A 208 -1.56 -15.04 -0.40
C VAL A 208 -0.63 -16.10 -1.02
N PHE A 209 -0.32 -17.17 -0.29
CA PHE A 209 0.41 -18.35 -0.76
C PHE A 209 -0.41 -19.64 -0.62
N ASP A 210 -1.63 -19.57 -0.12
CA ASP A 210 -2.56 -20.70 0.01
C ASP A 210 -3.43 -20.81 -1.24
N GLU A 211 -3.22 -21.87 -2.02
CA GLU A 211 -3.92 -22.07 -3.31
C GLU A 211 -5.44 -22.21 -3.13
N GLU A 212 -5.91 -22.89 -2.08
CA GLU A 212 -7.35 -23.06 -1.83
C GLU A 212 -8.00 -21.72 -1.52
N TRP A 213 -7.35 -20.90 -0.70
CA TRP A 213 -7.83 -19.56 -0.39
C TRP A 213 -7.82 -18.65 -1.63
N ILE A 214 -6.74 -18.69 -2.43
CA ILE A 214 -6.61 -17.89 -3.65
C ILE A 214 -7.75 -18.20 -4.63
N ASP A 215 -8.03 -19.48 -4.86
CA ASP A 215 -9.08 -19.88 -5.80
C ASP A 215 -10.47 -19.51 -5.30
N ALA A 216 -10.78 -19.77 -4.02
CA ALA A 216 -12.03 -19.35 -3.42
C ALA A 216 -12.25 -17.83 -3.50
N TYR A 217 -11.18 -17.05 -3.28
CA TYR A 217 -11.22 -15.59 -3.34
C TYR A 217 -11.43 -15.08 -4.78
N LYS A 218 -10.81 -15.71 -5.79
CA LYS A 218 -11.09 -15.40 -7.21
C LYS A 218 -12.53 -15.71 -7.60
N GLU A 219 -13.05 -16.86 -7.18
CA GLU A 219 -14.45 -17.22 -7.44
C GLU A 219 -15.43 -16.23 -6.82
N GLN A 220 -15.16 -15.79 -5.59
CA GLN A 220 -15.96 -14.73 -4.96
C GLN A 220 -15.93 -13.45 -5.78
N TYR A 221 -14.76 -13.00 -6.21
CA TYR A 221 -14.61 -11.81 -7.06
C TYR A 221 -15.39 -11.91 -8.37
N GLU A 222 -15.33 -13.06 -9.04
CA GLU A 222 -16.07 -13.28 -10.29
C GLU A 222 -17.58 -13.26 -10.09
N ARG A 223 -18.08 -13.84 -8.98
CA ARG A 223 -19.50 -13.77 -8.61
C ARG A 223 -19.95 -12.33 -8.39
N GLU A 224 -19.23 -11.58 -7.56
CA GLU A 224 -19.53 -10.17 -7.27
C GLU A 224 -19.52 -9.32 -8.55
N ARG A 225 -18.55 -9.57 -9.45
CA ARG A 225 -18.46 -8.85 -10.72
C ARG A 225 -19.67 -9.14 -11.60
N SER A 226 -20.08 -10.41 -11.67
CA SER A 226 -21.26 -10.82 -12.43
C SER A 226 -22.52 -10.13 -11.93
N ASP A 227 -22.70 -10.04 -10.61
CA ASP A 227 -23.82 -9.34 -9.99
C ASP A 227 -23.82 -7.84 -10.35
N PHE A 228 -22.66 -7.19 -10.31
CA PHE A 228 -22.51 -5.81 -10.72
C PHE A 228 -22.79 -5.60 -12.21
N GLU A 229 -22.37 -6.50 -13.09
CA GLU A 229 -22.71 -6.41 -14.51
C GLU A 229 -24.21 -6.59 -14.78
N VAL A 230 -24.88 -7.50 -14.05
CA VAL A 230 -26.34 -7.65 -14.12
C VAL A 230 -27.02 -6.35 -13.67
N TYR A 231 -26.56 -5.77 -12.57
CA TYR A 231 -27.09 -4.52 -12.05
C TYR A 231 -26.83 -3.33 -13.00
N LEU A 232 -25.64 -3.26 -13.61
CA LEU A 232 -25.31 -2.27 -14.62
C LEU A 232 -26.29 -2.35 -15.80
N ARG A 233 -26.57 -3.57 -16.29
CA ARG A 233 -27.56 -3.79 -17.36
C ARG A 233 -28.97 -3.37 -16.97
N SER A 234 -29.38 -3.55 -15.71
CA SER A 234 -30.70 -3.08 -15.26
C SER A 234 -30.76 -1.55 -15.23
N LEU A 235 -29.71 -0.89 -14.73
CA LEU A 235 -29.63 0.58 -14.70
C LEU A 235 -29.63 1.18 -16.12
N GLN A 236 -28.93 0.57 -17.07
CA GLN A 236 -28.94 0.99 -18.48
C GLN A 236 -30.37 1.02 -19.04
N LYS A 237 -31.15 -0.05 -18.82
CA LYS A 237 -32.56 -0.12 -19.23
C LYS A 237 -33.44 0.93 -18.55
N GLU A 238 -33.18 1.23 -17.28
CA GLU A 238 -33.90 2.27 -16.55
C GLU A 238 -33.59 3.67 -17.09
N LYS A 239 -32.31 3.96 -17.38
CA LYS A 239 -31.87 5.21 -18.01
C LYS A 239 -32.53 5.39 -19.39
N GLU A 240 -32.56 4.35 -20.22
CA GLU A 240 -33.22 4.41 -21.54
C GLU A 240 -34.71 4.75 -21.43
N LYS A 241 -35.43 4.11 -20.50
CA LYS A 241 -36.84 4.43 -20.21
C LYS A 241 -37.00 5.89 -19.76
N LEU A 242 -36.08 6.37 -18.91
CA LEU A 242 -36.10 7.74 -18.44
C LEU A 242 -35.90 8.73 -19.59
N ILE A 243 -34.93 8.49 -20.48
CA ILE A 243 -34.70 9.29 -21.68
C ILE A 243 -35.93 9.29 -22.59
N GLY A 244 -36.52 8.12 -22.86
CA GLY A 244 -37.76 8.02 -23.66
C GLY A 244 -38.92 8.84 -23.10
N SER A 245 -38.96 9.05 -21.78
CA SER A 245 -40.01 9.84 -21.14
C SER A 245 -39.87 11.37 -21.32
N PHE A 246 -38.73 11.88 -21.81
CA PHE A 246 -38.59 13.30 -22.15
C PHE A 246 -39.35 13.69 -23.42
N GLY A 247 -39.72 12.72 -24.28
CA GLY A 247 -40.36 12.94 -25.59
C GLY A 247 -41.86 12.60 -25.70
N CYS A 248 -42.52 12.17 -24.62
CA CYS A 248 -43.98 11.93 -24.62
C CYS A 248 -44.73 13.07 -23.94
N ARG A 249 -44.76 14.26 -24.56
CA ARG A 249 -45.89 15.19 -24.39
C ARG A 249 -46.67 15.20 -25.69
N LEU A 250 -47.66 14.32 -25.78
CA LEU A 250 -48.77 14.53 -26.70
C LEU A 250 -49.64 15.64 -26.09
N ASN A 251 -49.83 16.69 -26.90
CA ASN A 251 -50.67 17.88 -26.75
C ASN A 251 -50.02 19.08 -26.05
#